data_AF-A0A7X7MI12-F1
#
_entry.id   AF-A0A7X7MI12-F1
#
_cell.length_a   1.000
_cell.length_b   1.000
_cell.length_c   1.000
_cell.angle_alpha   90.00
_cell.angle_beta   90.00
_cell.angle_gamma   90.00
#
_symmetry.space_group_name_H-M   'P 1'
#
loop_
_entity.id
_entity.type
_entity.pdbx_description
1 polymer ?
#
loop_
_entity_poly.entity_id
_entity_poly.type
_entity_poly.pdbx_seq_one_letter_code
_entity_poly.pdbx_strand_id
1 'polypeptide(L)'
;MKVQEISSGAYSISSAKYVLNLAPGVGAARLRLQHSTQCYHFFAGGDCPTVGGREDCCRIGDWRILAQNDREVVFSREFSSSLWEKKQLLLVCRAGSLEFQHVLQGRGLLQEVRFFRGHYQGFEYGFAGEFDEIYNPAPNFQERLYYHPVEHLEISHGNCLESWAGGQALASPCHCLGVRDRREERFLVAGLAAEPGQYRWDEFSWNPE
;
A
#
# COMPACT_ATOMS: atom_id res chain seq x y z
N MET A 1 -1.13 -14.34 -16.22
CA MET A 1 0.08 -13.61 -15.77
C MET A 1 1.27 -14.55 -15.84
N LYS A 2 2.50 -14.05 -15.86
CA LYS A 2 3.70 -14.88 -15.80
C LYS A 2 4.44 -14.62 -14.48
N VAL A 3 4.79 -15.69 -13.77
CA VAL A 3 5.60 -15.66 -12.54
C VAL A 3 6.89 -16.40 -12.81
N GLN A 4 8.01 -15.81 -12.42
CA GLN A 4 9.33 -16.40 -12.53
C GLN A 4 10.09 -16.19 -11.23
N GLU A 5 10.59 -17.26 -10.62
CA GLU A 5 11.59 -17.14 -9.56
C GLU A 5 12.94 -16.77 -10.18
N ILE A 6 13.52 -15.66 -9.74
CA ILE A 6 14.78 -15.11 -10.28
C ILE A 6 15.96 -15.70 -9.49
N SER A 7 15.77 -15.84 -8.18
CA SER A 7 16.66 -16.49 -7.22
C SER A 7 15.83 -16.93 -6.02
N SER A 8 16.41 -17.72 -5.12
CA SER A 8 15.71 -18.21 -3.92
C SER A 8 15.03 -17.07 -3.16
N GLY A 9 13.70 -17.09 -3.09
CA GLY A 9 12.91 -16.08 -2.38
C GLY A 9 12.72 -14.75 -3.12
N ALA A 10 13.10 -14.69 -4.40
CA ALA A 10 13.00 -13.52 -5.28
C ALA A 10 12.16 -13.83 -6.52
N TYR A 11 11.20 -12.97 -6.86
CA TYR A 11 10.23 -13.24 -7.92
C TYR A 11 10.05 -12.05 -8.88
N SER A 12 9.86 -12.35 -10.16
CA SER A 12 9.34 -11.41 -11.16
C SER A 12 7.92 -11.84 -11.56
N ILE A 13 6.97 -10.92 -11.43
CA ILE A 13 5.59 -11.08 -11.83
C ILE A 13 5.33 -10.11 -12.97
N SER A 14 4.87 -10.62 -14.11
CA SER A 14 4.55 -9.80 -15.28
C SER A 14 3.12 -10.04 -15.77
N SER A 15 2.49 -8.93 -16.12
CA SER A 15 1.18 -8.87 -16.78
C SER A 15 1.25 -7.90 -17.97
N ALA A 16 0.11 -7.74 -18.64
CA ALA A 16 -0.03 -6.70 -19.67
C ALA A 16 0.01 -5.27 -19.10
N LYS A 17 -0.15 -5.10 -17.78
CA LYS A 17 -0.23 -3.78 -17.12
C LYS A 17 1.00 -3.42 -16.31
N TYR A 18 1.72 -4.40 -15.76
CA TYR A 18 2.87 -4.12 -14.92
C TYR A 18 3.93 -5.25 -14.92
N VAL A 19 5.10 -4.91 -14.39
CA VAL A 19 6.12 -5.85 -13.93
C VAL A 19 6.45 -5.53 -12.47
N LEU A 20 6.25 -6.50 -11.58
CA LEU A 20 6.57 -6.40 -10.16
C LEU A 20 7.74 -7.34 -9.85
N ASN A 21 8.80 -6.81 -9.28
CA ASN A 21 9.93 -7.59 -8.79
C ASN A 21 9.94 -7.55 -7.26
N LEU A 22 9.99 -8.74 -6.67
CA LEU A 22 10.04 -8.95 -5.23
C LEU A 22 11.45 -9.42 -4.86
N ALA A 23 12.15 -8.63 -4.04
CA ALA A 23 13.49 -8.99 -3.57
C ALA A 23 13.41 -9.85 -2.29
N PRO A 24 14.41 -10.74 -2.08
CA PRO A 24 14.58 -11.42 -0.80
C PRO A 24 15.12 -10.43 0.24
N GLY A 25 15.13 -10.80 1.53
CA GLY A 25 15.72 -9.95 2.59
C GLY A 25 14.97 -8.62 2.85
N VAL A 26 15.62 -7.47 2.72
CA VAL A 26 15.23 -6.12 3.27
C VAL A 26 13.93 -5.51 2.69
N GLY A 27 13.00 -6.30 2.15
CA GLY A 27 11.65 -5.81 1.87
C GLY A 27 11.49 -5.04 0.57
N ALA A 28 12.53 -4.79 -0.23
CA ALA A 28 12.38 -3.97 -1.43
C ALA A 28 11.52 -4.66 -2.50
N ALA A 29 10.49 -3.97 -2.97
CA ALA A 29 9.71 -4.35 -4.14
C ALA A 29 9.78 -3.23 -5.17
N ARG A 30 9.87 -3.62 -6.45
CA ARG A 30 9.96 -2.70 -7.58
C ARG A 30 8.82 -2.94 -8.56
N LEU A 31 7.94 -1.97 -8.71
CA LEU A 31 6.83 -1.98 -9.64
C LEU A 31 7.12 -1.06 -10.82
N ARG A 32 7.04 -1.58 -12.04
CA ARG A 32 7.08 -0.82 -13.28
C ARG A 32 5.78 -0.98 -14.03
N LEU A 33 5.17 0.11 -14.46
CA LEU A 33 3.99 0.04 -15.30
C LEU A 33 4.39 -0.22 -16.76
N GLN A 34 3.62 -1.07 -17.46
CA GLN A 34 3.89 -1.37 -18.85
C GLN A 34 3.52 -0.17 -19.72
N HIS A 35 4.37 0.14 -20.70
CA HIS A 35 4.22 1.31 -21.59
C HIS A 35 4.20 2.65 -20.84
N SER A 36 4.93 2.72 -19.72
CA SER A 36 5.09 3.90 -18.89
C SER A 36 6.54 3.98 -18.41
N THR A 37 7.06 5.19 -18.22
CA THR A 37 8.34 5.45 -17.58
C THR A 37 8.27 5.31 -16.07
N GLN A 38 7.07 5.30 -15.48
CA GLN A 38 6.88 5.27 -14.04
C GLN A 38 7.43 3.99 -13.40
N CYS A 39 8.28 4.18 -12.41
CA CYS A 39 8.84 3.16 -11.56
C CYS A 39 8.60 3.48 -10.09
N TYR A 40 8.20 2.47 -9.32
CA TYR A 40 7.94 2.58 -7.89
C TYR A 40 8.80 1.58 -7.15
N HIS A 41 9.46 2.06 -6.11
CA HIS A 41 10.27 1.30 -5.18
C HIS A 41 9.63 1.42 -3.81
N PHE A 42 9.35 0.31 -3.15
CA PHE A 42 8.68 0.36 -1.86
C PHE A 42 9.14 -0.73 -0.91
N PHE A 43 9.11 -0.39 0.38
CA PHE A 43 9.36 -1.31 1.46
C PHE A 43 8.13 -2.20 1.72
N ALA A 44 8.14 -3.42 1.21
CA ALA A 44 7.11 -4.43 1.44
C ALA A 44 7.26 -5.13 2.81
N GLY A 45 7.46 -4.34 3.86
CA GLY A 45 7.44 -4.80 5.26
C GLY A 45 6.32 -4.19 6.09
N GLY A 46 6.09 -2.89 5.91
CA GLY A 46 5.03 -2.13 6.61
C GLY A 46 5.21 -2.07 8.13
N ASP A 47 4.52 -1.14 8.78
CA ASP A 47 4.45 -1.03 10.24
C ASP A 47 3.00 -1.05 10.71
N CYS A 48 2.77 -1.62 11.88
CA CYS A 48 1.48 -1.76 12.52
C CYS A 48 1.65 -1.44 14.01
N PRO A 49 1.95 -0.19 14.40
CA PRO A 49 2.16 0.16 15.79
C PRO A 49 0.87 -0.02 16.62
N THR A 50 1.05 -0.24 17.91
CA THR A 50 -0.04 -0.25 18.89
C THR A 50 -0.15 1.10 19.57
N VAL A 51 -1.29 1.38 20.19
CA VAL A 51 -1.43 2.54 21.08
C VAL A 51 -0.35 2.49 22.17
N GLY A 52 0.57 3.46 22.13
CA GLY A 52 1.69 3.56 23.08
C GLY A 52 2.93 2.71 22.77
N GLY A 53 3.00 2.06 21.60
CA GLY A 53 4.13 1.22 21.20
C GLY A 53 4.52 1.38 19.74
N ARG A 54 5.81 1.67 19.48
CA ARG A 54 6.37 1.69 18.13
C ARG A 54 6.79 0.27 17.74
N GLU A 55 6.40 -0.15 16.55
CA GLU A 55 6.88 -1.41 16.00
C GLU A 55 8.30 -1.26 15.47
N ASP A 56 9.12 -2.29 15.68
CA ASP A 56 10.37 -2.52 14.94
C ASP A 56 10.34 -3.93 14.38
N CYS A 57 10.54 -4.07 13.07
CA CYS A 57 10.68 -5.36 12.44
C CYS A 57 12.08 -5.89 12.70
N CYS A 58 12.18 -6.97 13.48
CA CYS A 58 13.47 -7.54 13.85
C CYS A 58 14.03 -8.47 12.76
N ARG A 59 13.14 -9.09 11.96
CA ARG A 59 13.50 -10.03 10.89
C ARG A 59 12.44 -10.05 9.79
N ILE A 60 12.90 -10.10 8.55
CA ILE A 60 12.06 -10.26 7.37
C ILE A 60 12.35 -11.63 6.75
N GLY A 61 11.32 -12.47 6.57
CA GLY A 61 11.43 -13.76 5.87
C GLY A 61 11.51 -13.60 4.34
N ASP A 62 11.64 -14.71 3.61
CA ASP A 62 11.58 -14.67 2.14
C ASP A 62 10.14 -14.68 1.62
N TRP A 63 9.96 -14.25 0.37
CA TRP A 63 8.69 -14.40 -0.32
C TRP A 63 8.41 -15.87 -0.65
N ARG A 64 7.15 -16.27 -0.51
CA ARG A 64 6.66 -17.61 -0.88
C ARG A 64 5.35 -17.52 -1.63
N ILE A 65 5.16 -18.35 -2.64
CA ILE A 65 3.86 -18.51 -3.30
C ILE A 65 2.95 -19.34 -2.37
N LEU A 66 1.83 -18.77 -1.94
CA LEU A 66 0.80 -19.50 -1.19
C LEU A 66 -0.21 -20.17 -2.10
N ALA A 67 -0.61 -19.49 -3.18
CA ALA A 67 -1.59 -19.98 -4.13
C ALA A 67 -1.35 -19.37 -5.51
N GLN A 68 -1.65 -20.14 -6.56
CA GLN A 68 -1.56 -19.68 -7.93
C GLN A 68 -2.67 -20.34 -8.77
N ASN A 69 -3.39 -19.52 -9.54
CA ASN A 69 -4.35 -19.97 -10.53
C ASN A 69 -4.30 -19.05 -11.77
N ASP A 70 -5.21 -19.24 -12.72
CA ASP A 70 -5.22 -18.48 -13.97
C ASP A 70 -5.52 -16.98 -13.79
N ARG A 71 -6.19 -16.60 -12.70
CA ARG A 71 -6.64 -15.23 -12.41
C ARG A 71 -5.65 -14.47 -11.53
N GLU A 72 -5.06 -15.13 -10.55
CA GLU A 72 -4.24 -14.49 -9.53
C GLU A 72 -3.12 -15.37 -9.00
N VAL A 73 -2.11 -14.71 -8.42
CA VAL A 73 -1.06 -15.35 -7.62
C VAL A 73 -0.98 -14.65 -6.27
N VAL A 74 -0.96 -15.43 -5.20
CA VAL A 74 -0.88 -14.95 -3.83
C VAL A 74 0.50 -15.26 -3.29
N PHE A 75 1.23 -14.20 -2.94
CA PHE A 75 2.48 -14.28 -2.23
C PHE A 75 2.27 -14.04 -0.75
N SER A 76 3.13 -14.64 0.07
CA SER A 76 3.24 -14.29 1.47
C SER A 76 4.66 -14.07 1.91
N ARG A 77 4.78 -13.28 2.98
CA ARG A 77 6.03 -13.00 3.67
C ARG A 77 5.77 -12.87 5.16
N GLU A 78 6.57 -13.54 5.96
CA GLU A 78 6.49 -13.47 7.42
C GLU A 78 7.52 -12.51 8.00
N PHE A 79 7.16 -11.89 9.13
CA PHE A 79 7.98 -10.91 9.84
C PHE A 79 8.09 -11.30 11.31
N SER A 80 9.25 -11.06 11.91
CA SER A 80 9.38 -10.97 13.36
C SER A 80 9.18 -9.53 13.77
N SER A 81 8.18 -9.30 14.61
CA SER A 81 7.77 -7.99 15.11
C SER A 81 8.16 -7.85 16.57
N SER A 82 8.50 -6.64 17.01
CA SER A 82 8.66 -6.32 18.44
C SER A 82 7.32 -6.28 19.20
N LEU A 83 6.19 -6.15 18.50
CA LEU A 83 4.86 -5.99 19.10
C LEU A 83 3.94 -7.19 18.86
N TRP A 84 3.99 -7.78 17.67
CA TRP A 84 3.04 -8.82 17.26
C TRP A 84 3.64 -10.22 17.41
N GLU A 85 2.85 -11.14 17.98
CA GLU A 85 3.20 -12.57 18.07
C GLU A 85 3.33 -13.19 16.68
N LYS A 86 2.47 -12.77 15.74
CA LYS A 86 2.56 -13.12 14.32
C LYS A 86 2.25 -11.90 13.47
N LYS A 87 3.11 -11.64 12.48
CA LYS A 87 2.89 -10.65 11.43
C LYS A 87 3.24 -11.27 10.09
N GLN A 88 2.31 -11.12 9.15
CA GLN A 88 2.46 -11.60 7.77
C GLN A 88 1.93 -10.54 6.81
N LEU A 89 2.61 -10.39 5.67
CA LEU A 89 2.13 -9.63 4.53
C LEU A 89 1.66 -10.63 3.47
N LEU A 90 0.42 -10.47 3.02
CA LEU A 90 -0.10 -11.13 1.83
C LEU A 90 -0.11 -10.14 0.68
N LEU A 91 0.34 -10.60 -0.48
CA LEU A 91 0.32 -9.83 -1.71
C LEU A 91 -0.46 -10.63 -2.76
N VAL A 92 -1.63 -10.12 -3.15
CA VAL A 92 -2.43 -10.68 -4.23
C VAL A 92 -2.14 -9.92 -5.51
N CYS A 93 -1.57 -10.62 -6.48
CA CYS A 93 -1.30 -10.10 -7.80
C CYS A 93 -2.40 -10.54 -8.77
N ARG A 94 -2.98 -9.61 -9.52
CA ARG A 94 -3.94 -9.86 -10.60
C ARG A 94 -3.49 -9.14 -11.85
N ALA A 95 -4.04 -9.48 -13.01
CA ALA A 95 -3.56 -8.92 -14.29
C ALA A 95 -3.52 -7.37 -14.35
N GLY A 96 -4.39 -6.69 -13.60
CA GLY A 96 -4.47 -5.22 -13.57
C GLY A 96 -4.41 -4.59 -12.18
N SER A 97 -4.17 -5.35 -11.11
CA SER A 97 -4.15 -4.81 -9.76
C SER A 97 -3.21 -5.59 -8.84
N LEU A 98 -2.78 -4.92 -7.78
CA LEU A 98 -2.01 -5.45 -6.67
C LEU A 98 -2.75 -5.12 -5.39
N GLU A 99 -2.83 -6.08 -4.48
CA GLU A 99 -3.50 -5.92 -3.19
C GLU A 99 -2.57 -6.39 -2.07
N PHE A 100 -2.38 -5.55 -1.06
CA PHE A 100 -1.51 -5.80 0.07
C PHE A 100 -2.35 -5.93 1.34
N GLN A 101 -2.12 -6.97 2.12
CA GLN A 101 -2.85 -7.22 3.36
C GLN A 101 -1.89 -7.57 4.49
N HIS A 102 -2.01 -6.88 5.62
CA HIS A 102 -1.34 -7.27 6.85
C HIS A 102 -2.22 -8.21 7.66
N VAL A 103 -1.70 -9.39 7.98
CA VAL A 103 -2.32 -10.34 8.91
C VAL A 103 -1.54 -10.30 10.22
N LEU A 104 -2.22 -9.85 11.28
CA LEU A 104 -1.64 -9.61 12.59
C LEU A 104 -2.30 -10.52 13.63
N GLN A 105 -1.49 -11.05 14.55
CA GLN A 105 -1.96 -11.70 15.77
C GLN A 105 -1.06 -11.27 16.92
N GLY A 106 -1.66 -10.93 18.06
CA GLY A 106 -0.93 -10.54 19.26
C GLY A 106 -1.85 -9.82 20.23
N ARG A 107 -1.22 -9.01 21.09
CA ARG A 107 -1.89 -8.24 22.14
C ARG A 107 -1.62 -6.76 21.94
N GLY A 108 -2.56 -5.92 22.33
CA GLY A 108 -2.49 -4.47 22.15
C GLY A 108 -3.55 -3.96 21.19
N LEU A 109 -3.83 -2.66 21.29
CA LEU A 109 -4.78 -1.99 20.41
C LEU A 109 -4.01 -1.44 19.21
N LEU A 110 -4.32 -1.91 18.00
CA LEU A 110 -3.74 -1.40 16.76
C LEU A 110 -4.06 0.09 16.62
N GLN A 111 -3.04 0.92 16.42
CA GLN A 111 -3.22 2.37 16.26
C GLN A 111 -3.33 2.76 14.79
N GLU A 112 -2.46 2.22 13.94
CA GLU A 112 -2.40 2.53 12.51
C GLU A 112 -1.78 1.36 11.75
N VAL A 113 -2.01 1.31 10.43
CA VAL A 113 -1.34 0.38 9.52
C VAL A 113 -0.65 1.20 8.43
N ARG A 114 0.67 1.13 8.41
CA ARG A 114 1.52 1.81 7.44
C ARG A 114 1.96 0.80 6.37
N PHE A 115 1.48 1.00 5.15
CA PHE A 115 1.95 0.25 3.99
C PHE A 115 3.16 0.97 3.39
N PHE A 116 4.11 0.21 2.84
CA PHE A 116 5.27 0.73 2.12
C PHE A 116 6.26 1.57 2.93
N ARG A 117 6.02 1.72 4.23
CA ARG A 117 6.84 2.41 5.20
C ARG A 117 6.93 1.60 6.49
N GLY A 118 8.10 1.56 7.10
CA GLY A 118 8.24 0.96 8.42
C GLY A 118 9.66 0.88 8.95
N HIS A 119 9.81 0.31 10.13
CA HIS A 119 11.09 0.16 10.82
C HIS A 119 11.61 -1.25 10.69
N TYR A 120 12.88 -1.37 10.29
CA TYR A 120 13.59 -2.63 10.25
C TYR A 120 14.96 -2.47 10.89
N GLN A 121 15.19 -3.22 11.97
CA GLN A 121 16.44 -3.20 12.74
C GLN A 121 16.84 -1.77 13.17
N GLY A 122 15.84 -0.97 13.57
CA GLY A 122 16.04 0.41 14.03
C GLY A 122 16.18 1.46 12.93
N PHE A 123 16.17 1.07 11.64
CA PHE A 123 16.20 2.00 10.51
C PHE A 123 14.81 2.14 9.89
N GLU A 124 14.44 3.36 9.51
CA GLU A 124 13.21 3.62 8.79
C GLU A 124 13.41 3.40 7.28
N TYR A 125 12.46 2.69 6.68
CA TYR A 125 12.37 2.43 5.24
C TYR A 125 11.03 2.95 4.72
N GLY A 126 11.00 3.39 3.47
CA GLY A 126 9.85 4.05 2.89
C GLY A 126 9.59 3.70 1.43
N PHE A 127 8.86 4.60 0.78
CA PHE A 127 8.46 4.53 -0.61
C PHE A 127 9.23 5.57 -1.43
N ALA A 128 9.55 5.22 -2.67
CA ALA A 128 10.10 6.15 -3.65
C ALA A 128 9.43 5.89 -5.01
N GLY A 129 8.88 6.92 -5.64
CA GLY A 129 8.21 6.78 -6.94
C GLY A 129 8.54 7.93 -7.88
N GLU A 130 8.44 7.65 -9.18
CA GLU A 130 8.63 8.62 -10.25
C GLU A 130 7.25 9.14 -10.72
N PHE A 131 6.76 10.22 -10.10
CA PHE A 131 5.53 10.92 -10.50
C PHE A 131 5.65 12.42 -10.20
N ASP A 132 4.98 13.23 -11.01
CA ASP A 132 5.03 14.70 -10.90
C ASP A 132 3.91 15.25 -10.02
N GLU A 133 2.75 14.59 -10.04
CA GLU A 133 1.54 15.07 -9.40
C GLU A 133 0.75 13.96 -8.72
N ILE A 134 0.13 14.37 -7.63
CA ILE A 134 -0.94 13.64 -6.97
C ILE A 134 -2.27 14.24 -7.45
N TYR A 135 -3.16 13.40 -7.94
CA TYR A 135 -4.52 13.75 -8.37
C TYR A 135 -5.54 13.21 -7.38
N ASN A 136 -6.44 14.07 -6.91
CA ASN A 136 -7.59 13.65 -6.12
C ASN A 136 -8.76 13.32 -7.07
N PRO A 137 -9.18 12.04 -7.14
CA PRO A 137 -10.26 11.63 -8.04
C PRO A 137 -11.64 12.09 -7.61
N ALA A 138 -11.77 12.75 -6.46
CA ALA A 138 -13.03 13.25 -5.96
C ALA A 138 -12.99 14.78 -5.71
N PRO A 139 -14.13 15.47 -5.93
CA PRO A 139 -14.26 16.87 -5.57
C PRO A 139 -14.12 17.04 -4.05
N ASN A 140 -13.36 18.06 -3.65
CA ASN A 140 -13.19 18.48 -2.26
C ASN A 140 -13.51 19.97 -2.12
N PHE A 141 -13.73 20.44 -0.89
CA PHE A 141 -14.06 21.84 -0.59
C PHE A 141 -12.95 22.85 -0.90
N GLN A 142 -11.73 22.38 -1.22
CA GLN A 142 -10.64 23.25 -1.67
C GLN A 142 -10.65 23.45 -3.20
N GLU A 143 -11.54 22.76 -3.93
CA GLU A 143 -11.60 22.73 -5.40
C GLU A 143 -10.25 22.38 -6.06
N ARG A 144 -9.35 21.74 -5.32
CA ARG A 144 -8.02 21.33 -5.79
C ARG A 144 -8.07 19.92 -6.33
N LEU A 145 -7.86 19.79 -7.63
CA LEU A 145 -7.77 18.50 -8.32
C LEU A 145 -6.36 17.89 -8.25
N TYR A 146 -5.32 18.72 -8.13
CA TYR A 146 -3.92 18.32 -8.15
C TYR A 146 -3.18 18.89 -6.94
N TYR A 147 -2.28 18.09 -6.37
CA TYR A 147 -1.49 18.37 -5.18
C TYR A 147 -0.01 18.11 -5.45
N HIS A 148 0.87 18.89 -4.81
CA HIS A 148 2.29 18.58 -4.84
C HIS A 148 2.57 17.28 -4.04
N PRO A 149 3.51 16.42 -4.46
CA PRO A 149 3.86 15.18 -3.76
C PRO A 149 4.25 15.29 -2.28
N VAL A 150 4.52 16.50 -1.78
CA VAL A 150 4.90 16.77 -0.37
C VAL A 150 3.75 17.34 0.44
N GLU A 151 2.56 17.48 -0.16
CA GLU A 151 1.36 17.91 0.55
C GLU A 151 0.79 16.73 1.33
N HIS A 152 0.48 16.96 2.61
CA HIS A 152 -0.18 16.00 3.49
C HIS A 152 -1.70 16.25 3.49
N LEU A 153 -2.50 15.18 3.44
CA LEU A 153 -3.94 15.24 3.57
C LEU A 153 -4.42 14.21 4.60
N GLU A 154 -5.22 14.70 5.55
CA GLU A 154 -5.91 13.87 6.54
C GLU A 154 -7.43 13.95 6.27
N ILE A 155 -8.09 12.78 6.27
CA ILE A 155 -9.53 12.71 6.06
C ILE A 155 -10.14 11.97 7.26
N SER A 156 -10.80 12.73 8.15
CA SER A 156 -11.56 12.17 9.27
C SER A 156 -12.95 11.68 8.81
N HIS A 157 -13.31 10.45 9.20
CA HIS A 157 -14.68 9.96 9.07
C HIS A 157 -15.40 10.08 10.40
N GLY A 158 -15.91 11.28 10.73
CA GLY A 158 -16.83 11.38 11.87
C GLY A 158 -16.94 12.70 12.63
N ASN A 159 -16.95 13.88 12.01
CA ASN A 159 -17.21 15.12 12.78
C ASN A 159 -18.08 16.19 12.06
N CYS A 160 -19.06 15.77 11.27
CA CYS A 160 -20.07 16.69 10.73
C CYS A 160 -21.49 16.11 10.90
N LEU A 161 -22.04 16.24 12.10
CA LEU A 161 -23.43 15.82 12.39
C LEU A 161 -24.46 16.91 11.99
N GLU A 162 -24.00 18.13 11.74
CA GLU A 162 -24.88 19.30 11.51
C GLU A 162 -24.82 19.87 10.10
N SER A 163 -23.88 19.41 9.26
CA SER A 163 -23.75 19.89 7.87
C SER A 163 -23.88 18.73 6.88
N TRP A 164 -24.66 18.96 5.83
CA TRP A 164 -24.74 18.06 4.69
C TRP A 164 -23.40 18.08 3.97
N ALA A 165 -22.51 17.14 4.30
CA ALA A 165 -21.21 17.03 3.67
C ALA A 165 -21.34 16.39 2.27
N GLY A 166 -21.45 17.23 1.25
CA GLY A 166 -21.20 16.82 -0.14
C GLY A 166 -19.70 16.81 -0.42
N GLY A 167 -19.07 15.63 -0.45
CA GLY A 167 -17.66 15.47 -0.83
C GLY A 167 -16.93 14.44 0.02
N GLN A 168 -16.34 13.43 -0.65
CA GLN A 168 -15.55 12.28 -0.18
C GLN A 168 -16.04 11.41 1.00
N ALA A 169 -16.72 11.94 2.02
CA ALA A 169 -17.24 11.18 3.16
C ALA A 169 -18.26 10.09 2.76
N LEU A 170 -18.89 10.23 1.60
CA LEU A 170 -19.89 9.29 1.07
C LEU A 170 -19.48 8.59 -0.24
N ALA A 171 -18.44 9.06 -0.95
CA ALA A 171 -18.22 8.69 -2.36
C ALA A 171 -16.91 7.96 -2.69
N SER A 172 -15.89 7.93 -1.82
CA SER A 172 -14.77 6.99 -2.04
C SER A 172 -13.90 6.78 -0.79
N PRO A 173 -14.33 5.91 0.13
CA PRO A 173 -13.37 5.20 0.98
C PRO A 173 -12.54 4.17 0.20
N CYS A 174 -12.86 3.90 -1.08
CA CYS A 174 -12.23 2.86 -1.90
C CYS A 174 -11.13 3.38 -2.84
N HIS A 175 -11.07 4.69 -3.13
CA HIS A 175 -10.02 5.32 -3.95
C HIS A 175 -9.40 6.47 -3.16
N CYS A 176 -8.21 6.23 -2.63
CA CYS A 176 -7.53 7.20 -1.78
C CYS A 176 -6.84 8.28 -2.61
N LEU A 177 -6.30 7.92 -3.80
CA LEU A 177 -5.49 8.83 -4.60
C LEU A 177 -5.20 8.31 -6.01
N GLY A 178 -5.05 9.19 -7.00
CA GLY A 178 -4.35 8.90 -8.26
C GLY A 178 -2.97 9.55 -8.29
N VAL A 179 -1.95 8.88 -8.83
CA VAL A 179 -0.66 9.50 -9.19
C VAL A 179 -0.55 9.61 -10.70
N ARG A 180 0.01 10.73 -11.17
CA ARG A 180 0.18 11.05 -12.58
C ARG A 180 1.61 11.54 -12.84
N ASP A 181 2.20 11.08 -13.93
CA ASP A 181 3.38 11.69 -14.54
C ASP A 181 2.88 12.63 -15.63
N ARG A 182 3.26 13.92 -15.63
CA ARG A 182 2.72 14.89 -16.60
C ARG A 182 3.14 14.55 -18.04
N ARG A 183 4.21 13.78 -18.21
CA ARG A 183 4.70 13.30 -19.52
C ARG A 183 3.83 12.20 -20.09
N GLU A 184 3.00 11.58 -19.25
CA GLU A 184 2.19 10.42 -19.62
C GLU A 184 0.71 10.67 -19.27
N GLU A 185 -0.21 10.47 -20.21
CA GLU A 185 -1.66 10.55 -19.94
C GLU A 185 -2.15 9.29 -19.18
N ARG A 186 -1.46 8.93 -18.09
CA ARG A 186 -1.67 7.70 -17.33
C ARG A 186 -1.76 7.99 -15.84
N PHE A 187 -2.57 7.16 -15.19
CA PHE A 187 -2.88 7.28 -13.78
C PHE A 187 -2.69 5.92 -13.11
N LEU A 188 -2.02 5.92 -11.96
CA LEU A 188 -2.07 4.81 -11.02
C LEU A 188 -2.95 5.24 -9.85
N VAL A 189 -3.95 4.42 -9.51
CA VAL A 189 -4.85 4.72 -8.40
C VAL A 189 -4.56 3.77 -7.25
N ALA A 190 -4.37 4.32 -6.06
CA ALA A 190 -4.24 3.59 -4.82
C ALA A 190 -5.50 3.77 -3.98
N GLY A 191 -5.91 2.71 -3.29
CA GLY A 191 -7.16 2.67 -2.55
C GLY A 191 -7.23 1.48 -1.60
N LEU A 192 -8.25 1.49 -0.75
CA LEU A 192 -8.47 0.42 0.21
C LEU A 192 -9.27 -0.72 -0.44
N ALA A 193 -8.68 -1.92 -0.43
CA ALA A 193 -9.35 -3.15 -0.81
C ALA A 193 -10.09 -3.70 0.42
N ALA A 194 -11.35 -3.31 0.59
CA ALA A 194 -12.22 -3.85 1.63
C ALA A 194 -13.52 -4.40 1.01
N GLU A 195 -14.04 -5.48 1.58
CA GLU A 195 -15.33 -6.02 1.15
C GLU A 195 -16.48 -5.04 1.48
N PRO A 196 -17.59 -5.06 0.72
CA PRO A 196 -18.77 -4.28 1.06
C PRO A 196 -19.21 -4.50 2.52
N GLY A 197 -19.37 -3.40 3.26
CA GLY A 197 -19.77 -3.44 4.68
C GLY A 197 -18.64 -3.65 5.70
N GLN A 198 -17.39 -3.81 5.27
CA GLN A 198 -16.22 -3.92 6.15
C GLN A 198 -15.43 -2.62 6.32
N TYR A 199 -15.92 -1.52 5.75
CA TYR A 199 -15.42 -0.16 5.96
C TYR A 199 -15.77 0.33 7.37
N ARG A 200 -14.93 0.02 8.37
CA ARG A 200 -15.09 0.49 9.76
C ARG A 200 -13.80 1.15 10.23
N TRP A 201 -13.66 2.44 9.96
CA TRP A 201 -12.56 3.25 10.46
C TRP A 201 -13.06 4.62 10.84
N ASP A 202 -12.46 5.16 11.90
CA ASP A 202 -12.74 6.50 12.40
C ASP A 202 -11.92 7.56 11.62
N GLU A 203 -10.78 7.15 11.03
CA GLU A 203 -9.85 8.04 10.31
C GLU A 203 -8.94 7.28 9.32
N PHE A 204 -8.46 7.96 8.27
CA PHE A 204 -7.38 7.49 7.38
C PHE A 204 -6.43 8.64 7.02
N SER A 205 -5.13 8.38 7.14
CA SER A 205 -4.05 9.33 6.79
C SER A 205 -3.09 8.66 5.81
N TRP A 206 -2.71 9.36 4.75
CA TRP A 206 -1.72 8.89 3.78
C TRP A 206 -0.54 9.86 3.72
N ASN A 207 0.67 9.32 3.88
CA ASN A 207 1.91 10.07 3.78
C ASN A 207 2.85 9.40 2.76
N PRO A 208 3.11 10.01 1.59
CA PRO A 208 4.04 9.49 0.58
C PRO A 208 5.52 9.71 0.90
N GLU A 209 5.85 10.47 1.95
CA GLU A 209 7.23 10.76 2.35
C GLU A 209 8.08 9.49 2.61
#